data_AF-A0A060CCT8-F1
#
_entry.id   AF-A0A060CCT8-F1
#
_cell.length_a   1.000
_cell.length_b   1.000
_cell.length_c   1.000
_cell.angle_alpha   90.00
_cell.angle_beta   90.00
_cell.angle_gamma   90.00
#
_symmetry.space_group_name_H-M   'P 1'
#
loop_
_entity.id
_entity.type
_entity.pdbx_description
1 polymer ?
#
loop_
_entity_poly.entity_id
_entity_poly.type
_entity_poly.pdbx_seq_one_letter_code
_entity_poly.pdbx_strand_id
1 'polypeptide(L)'
;PLVLRANEKILADRERLLSLADQGNPTEADVAWLRELAKRYGVDGDVTAASTLAELGRRVDAVPPSLVLAQGAEESGWGTSRFAAEGNSLFGQWAWGGKGIKPKEQRAGMGDYRIAAFDTPLESVEA
;
A
#
# COMPACT_ATOMS: atom_id res chain seq x y z
N PRO A 1 -9.98 4.50 13.34
CA PRO A 1 -8.51 4.41 13.23
C PRO A 1 -8.08 4.41 11.76
N LEU A 2 -6.91 4.96 11.40
CA LEU A 2 -6.50 5.10 9.99
C LEU A 2 -6.47 3.76 9.25
N VAL A 3 -5.98 2.70 9.92
CA VAL A 3 -6.01 1.34 9.38
C VAL A 3 -7.42 0.82 9.06
N LEU A 4 -8.44 1.19 9.85
CA LEU A 4 -9.82 0.76 9.56
C LEU A 4 -10.31 1.39 8.25
N ARG A 5 -9.99 2.67 8.04
CA ARG A 5 -10.33 3.39 6.80
C ARG A 5 -9.58 2.82 5.58
N ALA A 6 -8.31 2.47 5.73
CA ALA A 6 -7.55 1.80 4.68
C ALA A 6 -8.15 0.41 4.36
N ASN A 7 -8.48 -0.38 5.39
CA ASN A 7 -9.12 -1.68 5.22
C ASN A 7 -10.51 -1.58 4.58
N GLU A 8 -11.31 -0.57 4.91
CA GLU A 8 -12.60 -0.32 4.25
C GLU A 8 -12.45 -0.18 2.73
N LYS A 9 -11.42 0.56 2.27
CA LYS A 9 -11.11 0.69 0.84
C LYS A 9 -10.68 -0.66 0.23
N ILE A 10 -9.79 -1.39 0.91
CA ILE A 10 -9.31 -2.70 0.44
C ILE A 10 -10.48 -3.69 0.31
N LEU A 11 -11.38 -3.71 1.28
CA LEU A 11 -12.55 -4.60 1.26
C LEU A 11 -13.56 -4.23 0.17
N ALA A 12 -13.74 -2.93 -0.11
CA ALA A 12 -14.55 -2.50 -1.25
C ALA A 12 -13.93 -2.93 -2.60
N ASP A 13 -12.61 -2.79 -2.75
CA ASP A 13 -11.89 -3.29 -3.92
C ASP A 13 -12.02 -4.82 -4.03
N ARG A 14 -11.92 -5.55 -2.91
CA ARG A 14 -12.09 -7.02 -2.85
C ARG A 14 -13.49 -7.44 -3.30
N GLU A 15 -14.54 -6.77 -2.80
CA GLU A 15 -15.92 -7.06 -3.18
C GLU A 15 -16.13 -6.89 -4.68
N ARG A 16 -15.65 -5.77 -5.24
CA ARG A 16 -15.70 -5.53 -6.69
C ARG A 16 -14.94 -6.59 -7.48
N LEU A 17 -13.73 -6.96 -7.05
CA LEU A 17 -12.92 -8.01 -7.68
C LEU A 17 -13.66 -9.34 -7.74
N LEU A 18 -14.24 -9.79 -6.62
CA LEU A 18 -14.95 -11.07 -6.54
C LEU A 18 -16.21 -11.04 -7.42
N SER A 19 -16.95 -9.93 -7.40
CA SER A 19 -18.11 -9.76 -8.29
C SER A 19 -17.72 -9.86 -9.77
N LEU A 20 -16.59 -9.29 -10.18
CA LEU A 20 -16.13 -9.37 -11.57
C LEU A 20 -15.64 -10.78 -11.94
N ALA A 21 -15.01 -11.48 -11.01
CA ALA A 21 -14.58 -12.85 -11.21
C ALA A 21 -15.77 -13.81 -11.42
N ASP A 22 -16.90 -13.56 -10.74
CA ASP A 22 -18.11 -14.37 -10.86
C ASP A 22 -18.92 -14.06 -12.14
N GLN A 23 -18.95 -12.80 -12.59
CA GLN A 23 -19.74 -12.38 -13.77
C GLN A 23 -19.15 -12.84 -15.12
N GLY A 24 -17.82 -13.00 -15.20
CA GLY A 24 -17.12 -13.53 -16.37
C GLY A 24 -17.05 -12.63 -17.62
N ASN A 25 -17.69 -11.45 -17.62
CA ASN A 25 -17.69 -10.51 -18.76
C ASN A 25 -17.40 -9.06 -18.31
N PRO A 26 -16.16 -8.75 -17.87
CA PRO A 26 -15.79 -7.40 -17.44
C PRO A 26 -15.86 -6.39 -18.60
N THR A 27 -16.32 -5.17 -18.32
CA THR A 27 -16.27 -4.07 -19.28
C THR A 27 -14.84 -3.59 -19.51
N GLU A 28 -14.58 -2.76 -20.54
CA GLU A 28 -13.25 -2.14 -20.73
C GLU A 28 -12.80 -1.34 -19.50
N ALA A 29 -13.74 -0.67 -18.82
CA ALA A 29 -13.46 0.06 -17.59
C ALA A 29 -13.10 -0.88 -16.43
N ASP A 30 -13.73 -2.05 -16.34
CA ASP A 30 -13.40 -3.07 -15.35
C ASP A 30 -12.03 -3.68 -15.62
N VAL A 31 -11.71 -3.96 -16.89
CA VAL A 31 -10.39 -4.45 -17.29
C VAL A 31 -9.31 -3.41 -16.96
N ALA A 32 -9.56 -2.11 -17.22
CA ALA A 32 -8.62 -1.05 -16.83
C ALA A 32 -8.42 -0.97 -15.32
N TRP A 33 -9.50 -1.08 -14.54
CA TRP A 33 -9.43 -1.12 -13.07
C TRP A 33 -8.69 -2.35 -12.55
N LEU A 34 -8.95 -3.54 -13.12
CA LEU A 34 -8.24 -4.78 -12.77
C LEU A 34 -6.74 -4.70 -13.09
N ARG A 35 -6.34 -4.04 -14.17
CA ARG A 35 -4.92 -3.78 -14.48
C ARG A 35 -4.25 -2.91 -13.42
N GLU A 36 -4.91 -1.85 -12.98
CA GLU A 36 -4.36 -0.99 -11.94
C GLU A 36 -4.29 -1.72 -10.60
N LEU A 37 -5.31 -2.53 -10.27
CA LEU A 37 -5.31 -3.37 -9.08
C LEU A 37 -4.18 -4.41 -9.14
N ALA A 38 -4.01 -5.10 -10.26
CA ALA A 38 -2.94 -6.07 -10.47
C ALA A 38 -1.55 -5.46 -10.32
N LYS A 39 -1.34 -4.28 -10.92
CA LYS A 39 -0.11 -3.52 -10.76
C LYS A 39 0.15 -3.15 -9.30
N ARG A 40 -0.87 -2.66 -8.57
CA ARG A 40 -0.75 -2.28 -7.15
C ARG A 40 -0.36 -3.47 -6.27
N TYR A 41 -0.94 -4.64 -6.52
CA TYR A 41 -0.70 -5.85 -5.73
C TYR A 41 0.43 -6.74 -6.27
N GLY A 42 1.14 -6.29 -7.31
CA GLY A 42 2.26 -7.03 -7.92
C GLY A 42 1.85 -8.41 -8.43
N VAL A 43 0.70 -8.49 -9.10
CA VAL A 43 0.19 -9.69 -9.77
C VAL A 43 0.37 -9.52 -11.27
N ASP A 44 1.12 -10.43 -11.89
CA ASP A 44 1.36 -10.43 -13.33
C ASP A 44 0.42 -11.41 -14.05
N GLY A 45 0.13 -11.13 -15.32
CA GLY A 45 -0.66 -12.00 -16.18
C GLY A 45 -1.84 -11.30 -16.87
N ASP A 46 -2.66 -12.09 -17.55
CA ASP A 46 -3.91 -11.59 -18.12
C ASP A 46 -4.93 -11.38 -16.99
N VAL A 47 -5.30 -10.13 -16.76
CA VAL A 47 -6.22 -9.73 -15.68
C VAL A 47 -7.65 -10.26 -15.84
N THR A 48 -7.98 -10.82 -17.00
CA THR A 48 -9.26 -11.49 -17.25
C THR A 48 -9.19 -13.01 -17.07
N ALA A 49 -7.98 -13.58 -16.97
CA ALA A 49 -7.80 -15.01 -16.74
C ALA A 49 -8.16 -15.38 -15.29
N ALA A 50 -8.85 -16.52 -15.15
CA ALA A 50 -9.28 -17.04 -13.85
C ALA A 50 -8.11 -17.24 -12.86
N SER A 51 -6.92 -17.60 -13.36
CA SER A 51 -5.72 -17.75 -12.53
C SER A 51 -5.29 -16.43 -11.88
N THR A 52 -5.30 -15.34 -12.65
CA THR A 52 -4.90 -14.00 -12.20
C THR A 52 -5.92 -13.44 -11.22
N LEU A 53 -7.22 -13.61 -11.52
CA LEU A 53 -8.31 -13.20 -10.63
C LEU A 53 -8.27 -13.97 -9.30
N ALA A 54 -7.98 -15.28 -9.33
CA ALA A 54 -7.81 -16.09 -8.12
C ALA A 54 -6.59 -15.66 -7.30
N GLU A 55 -5.49 -15.25 -7.94
CA GLU A 55 -4.33 -14.70 -7.25
C GLU A 55 -4.64 -13.36 -6.59
N LEU A 56 -5.30 -12.45 -7.32
CA LEU A 56 -5.77 -11.20 -6.74
C LEU A 56 -6.70 -11.43 -5.55
N GLY A 57 -7.62 -12.41 -5.64
CA GLY A 57 -8.51 -12.77 -4.54
C GLY A 57 -7.78 -13.26 -3.28
N ARG A 58 -6.53 -13.72 -3.39
CA ARG A 58 -5.68 -14.07 -2.23
C ARG A 58 -4.91 -12.87 -1.67
N ARG A 59 -4.59 -11.86 -2.50
CA ARG A 59 -3.76 -10.71 -2.10
C ARG A 59 -4.56 -9.49 -1.63
N VAL A 60 -5.74 -9.27 -2.21
CA VAL A 60 -6.59 -8.09 -1.92
C VAL A 60 -7.46 -8.40 -0.71
N ASP A 61 -6.93 -8.27 0.50
CA ASP A 61 -7.67 -8.51 1.73
C ASP A 61 -7.24 -7.56 2.86
N ALA A 62 -8.11 -7.39 3.85
CA ALA A 62 -7.85 -6.54 5.00
C ALA A 62 -6.66 -7.06 5.82
N VAL A 63 -5.82 -6.14 6.27
CA VAL A 63 -4.71 -6.46 7.18
C VAL A 63 -5.21 -6.33 8.63
N PRO A 64 -4.89 -7.27 9.54
CA PRO A 64 -5.31 -7.16 10.94
C PRO A 64 -4.92 -5.80 11.54
N PRO A 65 -5.88 -5.03 12.09
CA PRO A 65 -5.59 -3.71 12.64
C PRO A 65 -4.50 -3.72 13.73
N SER A 66 -4.46 -4.75 14.55
CA SER A 66 -3.43 -4.93 15.57
C SER A 66 -2.01 -5.05 15.00
N LEU A 67 -1.85 -5.73 13.86
CA LEU A 67 -0.55 -5.89 13.20
C LEU A 67 -0.06 -4.55 12.64
N VAL A 68 -0.93 -3.82 11.97
CA VAL A 68 -0.58 -2.48 11.43
C VAL A 68 -0.25 -1.50 12.54
N LEU A 69 -1.00 -1.54 13.65
CA LEU A 69 -0.72 -0.69 14.81
C LEU A 69 0.61 -1.06 15.49
N ALA A 70 0.90 -2.36 15.65
CA ALA A 70 2.15 -2.82 16.24
C ALA A 70 3.36 -2.41 15.38
N GLN A 71 3.30 -2.64 14.07
CA GLN A 71 4.36 -2.24 13.15
C GLN A 71 4.51 -0.73 13.08
N GLY A 72 3.40 0.02 13.00
CA GLY A 72 3.43 1.47 13.01
C GLY A 72 4.05 2.02 14.29
N ALA A 73 3.76 1.42 15.46
CA ALA A 73 4.37 1.82 16.72
C ALA A 73 5.89 1.53 16.75
N GLU A 74 6.31 0.36 16.27
CA GLU A 74 7.74 -0.01 16.22
C GLU A 74 8.53 0.89 15.27
N GLU A 75 8.09 1.02 14.02
CA GLU A 75 8.82 1.75 12.96
C GLU A 75 8.84 3.26 13.19
N SER A 76 7.77 3.81 13.79
CA SER A 76 7.69 5.24 14.10
C SER A 76 8.25 5.61 15.48
N GLY A 77 8.67 4.64 16.30
CA GLY A 77 9.03 4.87 17.70
C GLY A 77 7.89 5.51 18.48
N TRP A 78 6.71 4.88 18.47
CA TRP A 78 5.47 5.39 19.06
C TRP A 78 5.07 6.78 18.53
N GLY A 79 5.36 7.07 17.26
CA GLY A 79 5.08 8.34 16.60
C GLY A 79 6.09 9.45 16.89
N THR A 80 7.15 9.19 17.66
CA THR A 80 8.14 10.20 18.06
C THR A 80 9.32 10.32 17.10
N SER A 81 9.47 9.39 16.15
CA SER A 81 10.47 9.49 15.08
C SER A 81 10.32 10.80 14.33
N ARG A 82 11.45 11.44 14.00
CA ARG A 82 11.48 12.66 13.19
C ARG A 82 10.75 12.46 11.86
N PHE A 83 10.87 11.29 11.24
CA PHE A 83 10.21 11.00 9.96
C PHE A 83 8.69 10.88 10.10
N ALA A 84 8.21 10.36 11.24
CA ALA A 84 6.79 10.32 11.57
C ALA A 84 6.25 11.72 11.88
N ALA A 85 6.96 12.49 12.71
CA ALA A 85 6.54 13.82 13.15
C ALA A 85 6.59 14.89 12.04
N GLU A 86 7.63 14.90 11.21
CA GLU A 86 7.82 15.89 10.14
C GLU A 86 7.25 15.44 8.79
N GLY A 87 7.18 14.13 8.55
CA GLY A 87 6.86 13.56 7.23
C GLY A 87 5.66 12.63 7.21
N ASN A 88 4.93 12.50 8.33
CA ASN A 88 3.83 11.54 8.45
C ASN A 88 4.23 10.09 8.08
N SER A 89 5.52 9.75 8.14
CA SER A 89 6.07 8.46 7.69
C SER A 89 6.04 7.44 8.83
N LEU A 90 4.91 6.75 9.00
CA LEU A 90 4.71 5.80 10.10
C LEU A 90 5.49 4.49 9.93
N PHE A 91 5.87 4.13 8.70
CA PHE A 91 6.52 2.84 8.38
C PHE A 91 7.92 3.00 7.77
N GLY A 92 8.44 4.23 7.72
CA GLY A 92 9.80 4.48 7.24
C GLY A 92 10.06 4.07 5.78
N GLN A 93 9.04 4.14 4.91
CA GLN A 93 9.18 3.74 3.50
C GLN A 93 10.31 4.51 2.82
N TRP A 94 11.10 3.83 2.01
CA TRP A 94 12.19 4.48 1.28
C TRP A 94 11.65 5.23 0.07
N ALA A 95 12.22 6.41 -0.17
CA ALA A 95 11.97 7.22 -1.35
C ALA A 95 13.29 7.44 -2.12
N TRP A 96 13.18 7.36 -3.44
CA TRP A 96 14.28 7.53 -4.38
C TRP A 96 14.04 8.75 -5.28
N GLY A 97 15.09 9.27 -5.90
CA GLY A 97 14.98 10.39 -6.85
C GLY A 97 14.78 11.76 -6.19
N GLY A 98 15.31 11.95 -4.97
CA GLY A 98 15.35 13.26 -4.31
C GLY A 98 14.07 13.67 -3.56
N LYS A 99 13.00 12.85 -3.60
CA LYS A 99 11.77 13.07 -2.83
C LYS A 99 11.90 12.54 -1.40
N GLY A 100 11.25 13.20 -0.45
CA GLY A 100 11.23 12.79 0.96
C GLY A 100 12.30 13.44 1.85
N ILE A 101 12.36 12.99 3.10
CA ILE A 101 13.22 13.53 4.16
C ILE A 101 14.56 12.83 4.14
N LYS A 102 15.64 13.61 4.03
CA LYS A 102 17.01 13.10 4.12
C LYS A 102 17.34 12.70 5.56
N PRO A 103 17.89 11.50 5.82
CA PRO A 103 18.44 11.13 7.11
C PRO A 103 19.58 12.07 7.53
N LYS A 104 19.71 12.35 8.83
CA LYS A 104 20.83 13.17 9.35
C LYS A 104 22.17 12.48 9.13
N GLU A 105 22.18 11.15 9.27
CA GLU A 105 23.32 10.28 9.00
C GLU A 105 22.92 9.26 7.94
N GLN A 106 23.56 9.34 6.77
CA GLN A 106 23.36 8.35 5.71
C GLN A 106 24.35 7.20 5.91
N ARG A 107 23.84 5.96 5.81
CA ARG A 107 24.69 4.77 5.80
C ARG A 107 25.62 4.81 4.60
N ALA A 108 26.91 4.56 4.84
CA ALA A 108 27.90 4.46 3.77
C ALA A 108 27.48 3.39 2.74
N GLY A 109 27.60 3.70 1.46
CA GLY A 109 27.29 2.77 0.36
C GLY A 109 25.82 2.69 -0.09
N MET A 110 24.89 3.41 0.55
CA MET A 110 23.46 3.37 0.18
C MET A 110 22.97 4.54 -0.72
N GLY A 111 23.88 5.39 -1.20
CA GLY A 111 23.55 6.53 -2.06
C GLY A 111 22.70 7.60 -1.36
N ASP A 112 22.02 8.46 -2.13
CA ASP A 112 21.10 9.50 -1.60
C ASP A 112 19.71 8.93 -1.31
N TYR A 113 19.63 7.91 -0.44
CA TYR A 113 18.34 7.40 0.01
C TYR A 113 17.66 8.40 0.95
N ARG A 114 16.33 8.45 0.87
CA ARG A 114 15.47 9.31 1.68
C ARG A 114 14.32 8.49 2.25
N ILE A 115 13.68 9.02 3.28
CA ILE A 115 12.45 8.46 3.82
C ILE A 115 11.26 9.21 3.22
N ALA A 116 10.28 8.48 2.71
CA ALA A 116 9.07 9.03 2.13
C ALA A 116 8.39 9.97 3.12
N ALA A 117 7.85 11.07 2.58
CA ALA A 117 7.02 12.01 3.32
C ALA A 117 5.65 12.06 2.64
N PHE A 118 4.61 12.18 3.46
CA PHE A 118 3.22 12.13 3.05
C PHE A 118 2.48 13.36 3.57
N ASP A 119 1.43 13.78 2.88
CA ASP A 119 0.64 14.93 3.30
C ASP A 119 -0.17 14.61 4.56
N THR A 120 -0.56 13.33 4.70
CA THR A 120 -1.31 12.83 5.85
C THR A 120 -0.75 11.50 6.38
N PRO A 121 -0.93 11.18 7.68
CA PRO A 121 -0.59 9.86 8.20
C PRO A 121 -1.35 8.73 7.51
N LEU A 122 -2.57 9.00 6.99
CA LEU A 122 -3.37 8.02 6.25
C LEU A 122 -2.64 7.54 5.00
N GLU A 123 -2.03 8.44 4.23
CA GLU A 123 -1.29 8.07 3.03
C GLU A 123 -0.14 7.12 3.32
N SER A 124 0.56 7.29 4.45
CA SER A 124 1.61 6.34 4.85
C SER A 124 1.08 4.94 5.15
N VAL A 125 -0.19 4.82 5.57
CA VAL A 125 -0.87 3.54 5.82
C VAL A 125 -1.37 2.92 4.51
N GLU A 126 -1.65 3.73 3.49
CA GLU A 126 -2.18 3.30 2.19
C GLU A 126 -1.10 3.05 1.11
N ALA A 127 0.14 3.49 1.36
CA ALA A 127 1.27 3.42 0.43
C ALA A 127 1.97 2.06 0.39
#